data_AF-A0A0L0SPZ2-F1
#
_entry.id   AF-A0A0L0SPZ2-F1
#
_cell.length_a   1.000
_cell.length_b   1.000
_cell.length_c   1.000
_cell.angle_alpha   90.00
_cell.angle_beta   90.00
_cell.angle_gamma   90.00
#
_symmetry.space_group_name_H-M   'P 1'
#
loop_
_entity.id
_entity.type
_entity.pdbx_description
1 polymer ?
#
loop_
_entity_poly.entity_id
_entity_poly.type
_entity_poly.pdbx_seq_one_letter_code
_entity_poly.pdbx_strand_id
1 'polypeptide(L)'
;MSARARSTFPARRLAAALCLLAAVVALAARTATAADVIPCPDDARACLLRTYYVAAKEVEWDYAPTGTNIFANTPIDDDDGSSVYTKQDTGRIGRKYKKAIYNQYTDASFKTQVPRDPGMGLLGPVLRAEVGNVLKIVFVNKASMPFSMHPHGVSYDKDNEGATAAPKPGCRRRGSLPGG
;
A
#
# COMPACT_ATOMS: atom_id res chain seq x y z
N MET A 1 74.66 0.14 -19.68
CA MET A 1 75.49 0.68 -18.58
C MET A 1 75.42 2.21 -18.63
N SER A 2 74.65 2.84 -17.76
CA SER A 2 74.93 4.19 -17.25
C SER A 2 73.97 4.46 -16.09
N ALA A 3 74.51 4.98 -15.00
CA ALA A 3 73.88 5.10 -13.70
C ALA A 3 73.76 6.57 -13.30
N ARG A 4 72.84 6.81 -12.34
CA ARG A 4 72.66 8.00 -11.48
C ARG A 4 71.94 9.18 -12.15
N ALA A 5 71.05 9.91 -11.46
CA ALA A 5 71.21 10.42 -10.09
C ALA A 5 69.90 10.50 -9.28
N ARG A 6 70.08 10.42 -7.95
CA ARG A 6 69.09 10.73 -6.91
C ARG A 6 68.97 12.24 -6.78
N SER A 7 67.77 12.77 -6.54
CA SER A 7 67.61 14.06 -5.88
C SER A 7 66.20 14.24 -5.31
N THR A 8 66.16 14.26 -3.97
CA THR A 8 65.39 15.18 -3.11
C THR A 8 63.87 15.09 -3.04
N PHE A 9 63.39 14.59 -1.89
CA PHE A 9 62.11 15.01 -1.27
C PHE A 9 62.15 16.50 -0.90
N PRO A 10 61.01 17.20 -0.92
CA PRO A 10 60.32 17.39 0.35
C PRO A 10 58.79 17.20 0.29
N ALA A 11 58.28 16.66 1.38
CA ALA A 11 56.88 16.64 1.75
C ALA A 11 56.29 18.05 1.82
N ARG A 12 55.05 18.24 1.36
CA ARG A 12 54.16 19.31 1.86
C ARG A 12 52.69 19.07 1.46
N ARG A 13 51.91 18.80 2.52
CA ARG A 13 50.58 19.35 2.84
C ARG A 13 49.33 18.63 2.31
N LEU A 14 48.83 17.81 3.24
CA LEU A 14 47.44 17.49 3.56
C LEU A 14 46.35 18.52 3.18
N ALA A 15 45.19 17.93 2.88
CA ALA A 15 43.85 18.34 3.27
C ALA A 15 43.20 19.52 2.52
N ALA A 16 42.52 19.22 1.42
CA ALA A 16 41.35 19.98 0.95
C ALA A 16 40.55 19.17 -0.10
N ALA A 17 40.04 17.99 0.25
CA ALA A 17 39.15 17.25 -0.65
C ALA A 17 38.06 16.46 0.10
N LEU A 18 37.72 16.88 1.31
CA LEU A 18 36.73 16.23 2.17
C LEU A 18 35.67 17.22 2.68
N CYS A 19 35.24 18.18 1.83
CA CYS A 19 34.17 19.13 2.16
C CYS A 19 33.15 19.35 1.05
N LEU A 20 33.19 18.58 -0.05
CA LEU A 20 32.20 18.69 -1.14
C LEU A 20 31.17 17.54 -1.18
N LEU A 21 31.28 16.54 -0.31
CA LEU A 21 30.33 15.42 -0.23
C LEU A 21 29.18 15.62 0.77
N ALA A 22 29.15 16.71 1.54
CA ALA A 22 28.13 16.95 2.55
C ALA A 22 26.96 17.85 2.08
N ALA A 23 27.00 18.41 0.86
CA ALA A 23 26.03 19.40 0.40
C ALA A 23 25.05 18.92 -0.70
N VAL A 24 25.03 17.62 -1.03
CA VAL A 24 24.03 17.04 -1.95
C VAL A 24 22.95 16.21 -1.21
N VAL A 25 23.07 16.08 0.11
CA VAL A 25 22.08 15.40 0.96
C VAL A 25 21.09 16.42 1.52
N ALA A 26 20.29 17.06 0.67
CA ALA A 26 19.07 17.76 1.08
C ALA A 26 18.28 18.22 -0.14
N LEU A 27 17.64 17.30 -0.87
CA LEU A 27 16.56 17.71 -1.76
C LEU A 27 15.36 16.77 -1.66
N ALA A 28 14.44 17.23 -0.83
CA ALA A 28 13.01 16.92 -0.81
C ALA A 28 12.60 15.45 -0.60
N ALA A 29 12.87 14.92 0.58
CA ALA A 29 11.81 14.13 1.20
C ALA A 29 10.65 15.11 1.46
N ARG A 30 9.63 15.11 0.59
CA ARG A 30 8.36 15.76 0.88
C ARG A 30 7.82 15.06 2.12
N THR A 31 8.02 15.65 3.29
CA THR A 31 7.21 15.31 4.45
C THR A 31 5.79 15.60 4.02
N ALA A 32 4.97 14.57 3.89
CA ALA A 32 3.52 14.72 3.75
C ALA A 32 3.03 15.37 5.05
N THR A 33 3.11 16.70 5.10
CA THR A 33 2.44 17.49 6.13
C THR A 33 0.95 17.24 5.99
N ALA A 34 0.21 17.33 7.10
CA ALA A 34 -1.22 17.02 7.18
C ALA A 34 -2.15 17.89 6.29
N ALA A 35 -1.60 18.66 5.36
CA ALA A 35 -2.26 19.66 4.52
C ALA A 35 -2.98 19.10 3.27
N ASP A 36 -2.85 17.82 2.94
CA ASP A 36 -3.52 17.20 1.78
C ASP A 36 -4.86 16.51 2.13
N VAL A 37 -5.38 16.73 3.34
CA VAL A 37 -6.72 16.28 3.76
C VAL A 37 -7.65 17.47 3.57
N ILE A 38 -8.82 17.32 2.94
CA ILE A 38 -9.88 18.34 3.01
C ILE A 38 -10.12 18.59 4.50
N PRO A 39 -9.66 19.71 5.07
CA PRO A 39 -9.73 19.90 6.50
C PRO A 39 -11.20 20.06 6.86
N CYS A 40 -11.59 19.51 8.00
CA CYS A 40 -12.80 20.00 8.65
C CYS A 40 -12.67 21.53 8.77
N PRO A 41 -13.67 22.33 8.35
CA PRO A 41 -13.64 23.76 8.61
C PRO A 41 -13.45 23.96 10.12
N ASP A 42 -12.55 24.87 10.51
CA ASP A 42 -12.07 25.05 11.90
C ASP A 42 -13.20 25.34 12.91
N ASP A 43 -14.42 25.64 12.42
CA ASP A 43 -15.59 26.01 13.22
C ASP A 43 -16.61 24.87 13.42
N ALA A 44 -16.41 23.71 12.78
CA ALA A 44 -17.40 22.64 12.80
C ALA A 44 -17.24 21.73 14.02
N ARG A 45 -17.95 22.05 15.12
CA ARG A 45 -18.22 21.11 16.23
C ARG A 45 -18.86 19.77 15.76
N ALA A 46 -19.30 19.70 14.50
CA ALA A 46 -19.92 18.52 13.85
C ALA A 46 -18.99 17.76 12.87
N CYS A 47 -17.83 18.28 12.50
CA CYS A 47 -16.93 17.61 11.56
C CYS A 47 -15.89 16.81 12.32
N LEU A 48 -16.12 15.50 12.45
CA LEU A 48 -15.16 14.58 13.06
C LEU A 48 -14.26 13.96 11.98
N LEU A 49 -12.94 14.15 12.14
CA LEU A 49 -11.94 13.47 11.33
C LEU A 49 -11.69 12.06 11.88
N ARG A 50 -12.08 11.04 11.13
CA ARG A 50 -11.82 9.63 11.47
C ARG A 50 -10.68 9.10 10.62
N THR A 51 -9.57 8.73 11.26
CA THR A 51 -8.40 8.19 10.57
C THR A 51 -8.37 6.67 10.67
N TYR A 52 -8.20 6.01 9.52
CA TYR A 52 -8.04 4.56 9.40
C TYR A 52 -6.70 4.23 8.76
N TYR A 53 -6.02 3.21 9.29
CA TYR A 53 -4.77 2.70 8.74
C TYR A 53 -5.06 1.35 8.12
N VAL A 54 -4.92 1.24 6.80
CA VAL A 54 -5.26 0.02 6.05
C VAL A 54 -4.08 -0.42 5.23
N ALA A 55 -3.78 -1.71 5.23
CA ALA A 55 -2.78 -2.26 4.33
C ALA A 55 -3.30 -3.45 3.52
N ALA A 56 -2.92 -3.49 2.24
CA ALA A 56 -3.10 -4.67 1.40
C ALA A 56 -1.97 -5.66 1.68
N LYS A 57 -2.31 -6.92 1.97
CA LYS A 57 -1.35 -8.00 2.21
C LYS A 57 -1.77 -9.26 1.46
N GLU A 58 -0.79 -9.98 0.94
CA GLU A 58 -1.04 -11.28 0.33
C GLU A 58 -1.14 -12.38 1.39
N VAL A 59 -2.13 -13.26 1.24
CA VAL A 59 -2.36 -14.43 2.08
C VAL A 59 -2.72 -15.63 1.22
N GLU A 60 -2.40 -16.84 1.69
CA GLU A 60 -3.02 -18.05 1.17
C GLU A 60 -4.40 -18.20 1.79
N TRP A 61 -5.44 -18.07 0.98
CA TRP A 61 -6.82 -18.12 1.41
C TRP A 61 -7.42 -19.50 1.14
N ASP A 62 -7.99 -20.11 2.17
CA ASP A 62 -8.65 -21.39 2.11
C ASP A 62 -10.18 -21.21 2.09
N TYR A 63 -10.82 -21.55 0.99
CA TYR A 63 -12.28 -21.38 0.85
C TYR A 63 -13.10 -22.38 1.66
N ALA A 64 -12.50 -23.52 2.04
CA ALA A 64 -13.19 -24.55 2.79
C ALA A 64 -12.28 -25.09 3.89
N PRO A 65 -11.97 -24.29 4.93
CA PRO A 65 -10.93 -24.60 5.91
C PRO A 65 -11.21 -25.85 6.75
N THR A 66 -12.48 -26.26 6.86
CA THR A 66 -12.88 -27.49 7.55
C THR A 66 -12.48 -28.75 6.81
N GLY A 67 -12.29 -28.70 5.48
CA GLY A 67 -12.01 -29.88 4.65
C GLY A 67 -13.18 -30.87 4.53
N THR A 68 -14.36 -30.51 5.04
CA THR A 68 -15.54 -31.37 5.10
C THR A 68 -16.75 -30.59 4.61
N ASN A 69 -17.58 -31.23 3.80
CA ASN A 69 -18.92 -30.74 3.51
C ASN A 69 -19.76 -30.88 4.79
N ILE A 70 -19.94 -29.79 5.51
CA ILE A 70 -20.63 -29.78 6.81
C ILE A 70 -22.12 -30.15 6.74
N PHE A 71 -22.73 -30.08 5.55
CA PHE A 71 -24.13 -30.47 5.35
C PHE A 71 -24.26 -31.98 5.12
N ALA A 72 -23.35 -32.57 4.34
CA ALA A 72 -23.35 -34.00 4.03
C ALA A 72 -22.52 -34.85 5.01
N ASN A 73 -21.71 -34.19 5.86
CA ASN A 73 -20.73 -34.81 6.76
C ASN A 73 -19.75 -35.76 6.06
N THR A 74 -19.31 -35.37 4.85
CA THR A 74 -18.36 -36.12 4.02
C THR A 74 -17.09 -35.30 3.78
N PRO A 75 -15.94 -35.95 3.54
CA PRO A 75 -14.74 -35.25 3.08
C PRO A 75 -15.06 -34.45 1.82
N ILE A 76 -14.63 -33.18 1.78
CA ILE A 76 -15.05 -32.25 0.72
C ILE A 76 -14.51 -32.64 -0.66
N ASP A 77 -13.40 -33.37 -0.71
CA ASP A 77 -12.79 -33.83 -1.96
C ASP A 77 -13.38 -35.14 -2.49
N ASP A 78 -14.19 -35.81 -1.68
CA ASP A 78 -14.89 -37.07 -2.03
C ASP A 78 -16.36 -36.83 -2.40
N ASP A 79 -16.89 -35.65 -2.11
CA ASP A 79 -18.25 -35.27 -2.47
C ASP A 79 -18.31 -34.79 -3.94
N ASP A 80 -19.13 -35.45 -4.76
CA ASP A 80 -19.20 -35.18 -6.21
C ASP A 80 -19.53 -33.72 -6.54
N GLY A 81 -20.31 -33.04 -5.69
CA GLY A 81 -20.68 -31.63 -5.88
C GLY A 81 -19.54 -30.66 -5.55
N SER A 82 -18.80 -30.90 -4.47
CA SER A 82 -17.77 -29.98 -3.98
C SER A 82 -16.35 -30.28 -4.48
N SER A 83 -16.03 -31.55 -4.74
CA SER A 83 -14.73 -32.00 -5.25
C SER A 83 -14.33 -31.33 -6.57
N VAL A 84 -15.31 -30.90 -7.37
CA VAL A 84 -15.09 -30.11 -8.59
C VAL A 84 -14.32 -28.81 -8.30
N TYR A 85 -14.55 -28.19 -7.13
CA TYR A 85 -13.99 -26.91 -6.72
C TYR A 85 -12.83 -27.02 -5.72
N THR A 86 -12.80 -28.09 -4.91
CA THR A 86 -11.88 -28.19 -3.77
C THR A 86 -10.69 -29.10 -3.99
N LYS A 87 -10.86 -30.14 -4.81
CA LYS A 87 -9.86 -31.17 -5.03
C LYS A 87 -8.67 -30.62 -5.82
N GLN A 88 -7.49 -30.78 -5.24
CA GLN A 88 -6.23 -30.42 -5.89
C GLN A 88 -5.73 -31.59 -6.76
N ASP A 89 -5.33 -31.29 -7.99
CA ASP A 89 -4.89 -32.22 -9.03
C ASP A 89 -3.86 -31.52 -9.93
N THR A 90 -3.11 -32.26 -10.73
CA THR A 90 -2.25 -31.79 -11.84
C THR A 90 -2.89 -30.70 -12.70
N GLY A 91 -4.21 -30.72 -12.92
CA GLY A 91 -4.94 -29.69 -13.65
C GLY A 91 -5.76 -28.73 -12.79
N ARG A 92 -5.74 -28.85 -11.45
CA ARG A 92 -6.62 -28.08 -10.54
C ARG A 92 -5.87 -27.55 -9.33
N ILE A 93 -6.00 -26.25 -9.08
CA ILE A 93 -5.37 -25.57 -7.93
C ILE A 93 -5.92 -26.08 -6.58
N GLY A 94 -7.19 -26.51 -6.54
CA GLY A 94 -7.89 -26.95 -5.33
C GLY A 94 -8.56 -25.79 -4.60
N ARG A 95 -8.77 -25.92 -3.28
CA ARG A 95 -9.50 -24.94 -2.44
C ARG A 95 -8.69 -23.73 -1.94
N LYS A 96 -7.37 -23.73 -2.12
CA LYS A 96 -6.47 -22.71 -1.58
C LYS A 96 -5.92 -21.80 -2.66
N TYR A 97 -6.09 -20.49 -2.49
CA TYR A 97 -5.68 -19.49 -3.49
C TYR A 97 -4.94 -18.33 -2.83
N LYS A 98 -3.89 -17.85 -3.48
CA LYS A 98 -3.24 -16.61 -3.08
C LYS A 98 -4.17 -15.42 -3.35
N LYS A 99 -4.45 -14.61 -2.34
CA LYS A 99 -5.32 -13.41 -2.41
C LYS A 99 -4.61 -12.22 -1.78
N ALA A 100 -4.90 -11.01 -2.26
CA ALA A 100 -4.54 -9.77 -1.56
C ALA A 100 -5.76 -9.29 -0.75
N ILE A 101 -5.60 -9.16 0.57
CA ILE A 101 -6.65 -8.76 1.49
C ILE A 101 -6.31 -7.43 2.18
N TYR A 102 -7.34 -6.65 2.47
CA TYR A 102 -7.21 -5.42 3.25
C TYR A 102 -7.31 -5.73 4.75
N ASN A 103 -6.32 -5.25 5.52
CA ASN A 103 -6.26 -5.38 6.97
C ASN A 103 -6.12 -4.01 7.62
N GLN A 104 -6.80 -3.79 8.74
CA GLN A 104 -6.70 -2.56 9.52
C GLN A 104 -5.59 -2.63 10.57
N TYR A 105 -4.92 -1.50 10.79
CA TYR A 105 -3.89 -1.32 11.80
C TYR A 105 -4.29 -0.22 12.78
N THR A 106 -3.67 -0.24 13.97
CA THR A 106 -3.95 0.72 15.04
C THR A 106 -3.47 2.13 14.69
N ASP A 107 -2.34 2.22 13.98
CA ASP A 107 -1.63 3.48 13.73
C ASP A 107 -0.75 3.42 12.47
N ALA A 108 -0.10 4.55 12.18
CA ALA A 108 0.76 4.76 11.02
C ALA A 108 2.02 3.88 10.98
N SER A 109 2.36 3.16 12.06
CA SER A 109 3.49 2.22 12.06
C SER A 109 3.18 0.93 11.31
N PHE A 110 1.90 0.60 11.10
CA PHE A 110 1.44 -0.65 10.48
C PHE A 110 2.06 -1.92 11.13
N LYS A 111 2.32 -1.87 12.44
CA LYS A 111 2.85 -2.98 13.24
C LYS A 111 1.75 -3.80 13.89
N THR A 112 0.84 -3.14 14.61
CA THR A 112 -0.24 -3.80 15.35
C THR A 112 -1.51 -3.83 14.53
N GLN A 113 -1.96 -5.03 14.15
CA GLN A 113 -3.19 -5.23 13.40
C GLN A 113 -4.40 -5.18 14.35
N VAL A 114 -5.47 -4.50 13.93
CA VAL A 114 -6.75 -4.53 14.64
C VAL A 114 -7.35 -5.93 14.51
N PRO A 115 -7.83 -6.54 15.61
CA PRO A 115 -8.45 -7.86 15.57
C PRO A 115 -9.59 -7.90 14.54
N ARG A 116 -9.55 -8.94 13.71
CA ARG A 116 -10.57 -9.19 12.69
C ARG A 116 -11.65 -10.08 13.28
N ASP A 117 -12.91 -9.75 13.01
CA ASP A 117 -14.02 -10.65 13.29
C ASP A 117 -13.89 -11.91 12.41
N PRO A 118 -13.84 -13.13 13.01
CA PRO A 118 -13.82 -14.38 12.26
C PRO A 118 -14.96 -14.53 11.25
N GLY A 119 -16.13 -13.94 11.52
CA GLY A 119 -17.29 -13.96 10.63
C GLY A 119 -17.11 -13.16 9.34
N MET A 120 -16.14 -12.25 9.27
CA MET A 120 -15.91 -11.39 8.09
C MET A 120 -15.21 -12.12 6.93
N GLY A 121 -14.65 -13.31 7.16
CA GLY A 121 -14.04 -14.13 6.12
C GLY A 121 -12.93 -13.40 5.35
N LEU A 122 -13.11 -13.18 4.04
CA LEU A 122 -12.14 -12.54 3.14
C LEU A 122 -12.24 -10.99 3.06
N LEU A 123 -13.34 -10.40 3.53
CA LEU A 123 -13.68 -8.98 3.31
C LEU A 123 -12.68 -7.99 3.94
N GLY A 124 -12.66 -6.72 3.57
CA GLY A 124 -11.84 -5.72 4.26
C GLY A 124 -12.35 -5.37 5.67
N PRO A 125 -11.64 -4.48 6.40
CA PRO A 125 -12.16 -3.91 7.64
C PRO A 125 -13.38 -3.02 7.39
N VAL A 126 -14.26 -2.92 8.39
CA VAL A 126 -15.43 -2.04 8.31
C VAL A 126 -15.02 -0.61 8.68
N LEU A 127 -15.05 0.29 7.70
CA LEU A 127 -14.81 1.71 7.90
C LEU A 127 -16.15 2.42 8.11
N ARG A 128 -16.29 3.19 9.20
CA ARG A 128 -17.56 3.83 9.59
C ARG A 128 -17.39 5.33 9.72
N ALA A 129 -18.39 6.06 9.27
CA ALA A 129 -18.50 7.50 9.43
C ALA A 129 -19.97 7.90 9.56
N GLU A 130 -20.20 9.06 10.17
CA GLU A 130 -21.49 9.73 10.19
C GLU A 130 -21.54 10.81 9.10
N VAL A 131 -22.74 11.28 8.77
CA VAL A 131 -22.91 12.40 7.84
C VAL A 131 -22.16 13.62 8.38
N GLY A 132 -21.36 14.25 7.53
CA GLY A 132 -20.51 15.40 7.89
C GLY A 132 -19.15 15.04 8.49
N ASN A 133 -18.85 13.76 8.75
CA ASN A 133 -17.50 13.33 9.13
C ASN A 133 -16.58 13.29 7.89
N VAL A 134 -15.28 13.46 8.13
CA VAL A 134 -14.23 13.27 7.12
C VAL A 134 -13.50 11.97 7.42
N LEU A 135 -13.39 11.11 6.41
CA LEU A 135 -12.64 9.86 6.47
C LEU A 135 -11.23 10.08 5.90
N LYS A 136 -10.21 9.90 6.73
CA LYS A 136 -8.82 9.83 6.28
C LYS A 136 -8.36 8.38 6.28
N ILE A 137 -8.10 7.83 5.11
CA ILE A 137 -7.61 6.46 4.97
C ILE A 137 -6.15 6.50 4.58
N VAL A 138 -5.27 6.12 5.51
CA VAL A 138 -3.85 5.95 5.25
C VAL A 138 -3.64 4.53 4.74
N PHE A 139 -3.44 4.41 3.43
CA PHE A 139 -3.26 3.13 2.76
C PHE A 139 -1.79 2.81 2.51
N VAL A 140 -1.37 1.59 2.84
CA VAL A 140 -0.05 1.05 2.47
C VAL A 140 -0.21 -0.26 1.72
N ASN A 141 0.37 -0.32 0.52
CA ASN A 141 0.42 -1.56 -0.23
C ASN A 141 1.64 -2.39 0.19
N LYS A 142 1.41 -3.56 0.83
CA LYS A 142 2.45 -4.54 1.17
C LYS A 142 2.37 -5.80 0.29
N ALA A 143 1.58 -5.78 -0.79
CA ALA A 143 1.46 -6.86 -1.75
C ALA A 143 2.42 -6.67 -2.94
N SER A 144 2.53 -7.69 -3.80
CA SER A 144 3.45 -7.69 -4.94
C SER A 144 2.96 -6.86 -6.13
N MET A 145 1.64 -6.63 -6.22
CA MET A 145 0.99 -5.91 -7.32
C MET A 145 0.54 -4.51 -6.87
N PRO A 146 0.42 -3.53 -7.78
CA PRO A 146 -0.11 -2.22 -7.45
C PRO A 146 -1.62 -2.31 -7.10
N PHE A 147 -1.97 -1.95 -5.87
CA PHE A 147 -3.35 -1.85 -5.40
C PHE A 147 -3.69 -0.42 -4.97
N SER A 148 -4.98 -0.10 -5.03
CA SER A 148 -5.56 1.18 -4.60
C SER A 148 -6.91 0.94 -3.91
N MET A 149 -7.46 1.98 -3.28
CA MET A 149 -8.78 1.94 -2.65
C MET A 149 -9.70 2.96 -3.33
N HIS A 150 -10.81 2.48 -3.91
CA HIS A 150 -11.85 3.33 -4.49
C HIS A 150 -13.10 3.28 -3.60
N PRO A 151 -13.47 4.38 -2.93
CA PRO A 151 -14.62 4.35 -2.03
C PRO A 151 -15.94 4.57 -2.78
N HIS A 152 -17.00 3.94 -2.29
CA HIS A 152 -18.37 4.17 -2.75
C HIS A 152 -19.20 4.81 -1.63
N GLY A 153 -20.16 5.66 -2.00
CA GLY A 153 -21.10 6.26 -1.05
C GLY A 153 -20.54 7.41 -0.22
N VAL A 154 -19.40 7.99 -0.63
CA VAL A 154 -18.79 9.18 0.00
C VAL A 154 -18.34 10.16 -1.08
N SER A 155 -18.16 11.43 -0.69
CA SER A 155 -17.61 12.46 -1.58
C SER A 155 -16.08 12.46 -1.51
N TYR A 156 -15.42 12.58 -2.66
CA TYR A 156 -13.97 12.70 -2.80
C TYR A 156 -13.63 13.57 -4.01
N ASP A 157 -12.47 14.22 -3.99
CA ASP A 157 -11.91 14.89 -5.17
C ASP A 157 -11.17 13.89 -6.07
N LYS A 158 -10.68 14.37 -7.22
CA LYS A 158 -10.01 13.51 -8.21
C LYS A 158 -8.69 12.91 -7.72
N ASP A 159 -8.01 13.57 -6.79
CA ASP A 159 -6.75 13.06 -6.24
C ASP A 159 -7.00 11.95 -5.20
N ASN A 160 -8.21 11.90 -4.63
CA ASN A 160 -8.67 10.90 -3.66
C ASN A 160 -9.60 9.81 -4.26
N GLU A 161 -9.74 9.73 -5.58
CA GLU A 161 -10.62 8.76 -6.25
C GLU A 161 -10.10 7.32 -6.15
N GLY A 162 -8.78 7.12 -6.21
CA GLY A 162 -8.18 5.78 -6.12
C GLY A 162 -8.46 4.85 -7.31
N ALA A 163 -8.97 5.38 -8.43
CA ALA A 163 -9.12 4.67 -9.69
C ALA A 163 -8.44 5.46 -10.81
N THR A 164 -7.63 4.79 -11.64
CA THR A 164 -7.08 5.41 -12.83
C THR A 164 -8.15 5.42 -13.91
N ALA A 165 -8.71 6.59 -14.22
CA ALA A 165 -9.35 6.76 -15.51
C ALA A 165 -8.25 6.65 -16.58
N ALA A 166 -8.39 5.72 -17.54
CA ALA A 166 -7.57 5.79 -18.74
C ALA A 166 -7.72 7.20 -19.34
N PRO A 167 -6.63 7.87 -19.75
CA PRO A 167 -6.75 9.15 -20.40
C PRO A 167 -7.69 8.96 -21.60
N LYS A 168 -8.80 9.71 -21.64
CA LYS A 168 -9.66 9.73 -22.83
C LYS A 168 -8.76 10.05 -24.03
N PRO A 169 -8.79 9.24 -25.11
CA PRO A 169 -8.06 9.58 -26.33
C PRO A 169 -8.43 11.03 -26.72
N GLY A 170 -7.45 11.92 -26.73
CA GLY A 170 -7.64 13.33 -27.10
C GLY A 170 -7.68 14.36 -25.94
N CYS A 171 -7.72 13.95 -24.67
CA CYS A 171 -7.60 14.92 -23.57
C CYS A 171 -6.12 15.15 -23.21
N ARG A 172 -5.44 16.03 -23.96
CA ARG A 172 -4.15 16.59 -23.50
C ARG A 172 -4.42 17.39 -22.23
N ARG A 173 -3.65 17.14 -21.15
CA ARG A 173 -3.61 18.02 -19.98
C ARG A 173 -3.31 19.43 -20.48
N ARG A 174 -4.29 20.33 -20.40
CA ARG A 174 -4.12 21.72 -20.78
C ARG A 174 -3.31 22.39 -19.66
N GLY A 175 -2.03 22.64 -19.93
CA GLY A 175 -1.18 23.51 -19.10
C GLY A 175 -0.15 22.79 -18.23
N SER A 176 0.91 22.25 -18.84
CA SER A 176 2.25 22.48 -18.31
C SER A 176 2.95 23.40 -19.30
N LEU A 177 2.94 24.71 -19.02
CA LEU A 177 3.81 25.63 -19.75
C LEU A 177 5.27 25.26 -19.41
N PRO A 178 6.15 25.12 -20.40
CA PRO A 178 7.58 25.15 -20.16
C PRO A 178 8.04 26.61 -20.10
N GLY A 179 8.81 26.95 -19.08
CA GLY A 179 9.55 28.22 -18.98
C GLY A 179 10.34 28.20 -17.68
N GLY A 180 11.65 28.45 -17.65
CA GLY A 180 12.64 28.71 -18.70
C GLY A 180 14.02 28.52 -18.09
#